data_AF-D2EEM6-F1
#
_entry.id   AF-D2EEM6-F1
#
_cell.length_a   1.000
_cell.length_b   1.000
_cell.length_c   1.000
_cell.angle_alpha   90.00
_cell.angle_beta   90.00
_cell.angle_gamma   90.00
#
_symmetry.space_group_name_H-M   'P 1'
#
loop_
_entity.id
_entity.type
_entity.pdbx_description
1 polymer ?
#
loop_
_entity_poly.entity_id
_entity_poly.type
_entity_poly.pdbx_seq_one_letter_code
_entity_poly.pdbx_strand_id
1 'polypeptide(L)'
;MDKFLIEVSFEAGNKVGGIWTVLTSKSAYIKKQFGENYLAIGFYNPNQAAVEFIESPPPQYIKDAVGNIKIDGLKCTLENGLLQMM
;
A
#
# COMPACT_ATOMS: atom_id res chain seq x y z
N MET A 1 -9.92 -0.64 -21.20
CA MET A 1 -10.28 -0.60 -19.77
C MET A 1 -8.99 -0.75 -19.00
N ASP A 2 -8.61 0.27 -18.24
CA ASP A 2 -7.45 0.19 -17.37
C ASP A 2 -7.74 -0.79 -16.23
N LYS A 3 -6.79 -1.66 -15.93
CA LYS A 3 -6.93 -2.68 -14.88
C LYS A 3 -6.22 -2.21 -13.63
N PHE A 4 -6.88 -2.32 -12.49
CA PHE A 4 -6.27 -2.14 -11.17
C PHE A 4 -5.82 -3.49 -10.62
N LEU A 5 -4.69 -3.50 -9.93
CA LEU A 5 -4.22 -4.63 -9.13
C LEU A 5 -4.00 -4.16 -7.71
N ILE A 6 -4.71 -4.79 -6.77
CA ILE A 6 -4.60 -4.52 -5.35
C ILE A 6 -4.14 -5.81 -4.66
N GLU A 7 -2.99 -5.77 -4.01
CA GLU A 7 -2.45 -6.89 -3.23
C GLU A 7 -2.58 -6.61 -1.74
N VAL A 8 -3.19 -7.54 -1.01
CA VAL A 8 -3.43 -7.40 0.43
C VAL A 8 -2.64 -8.46 1.17
N SER A 9 -1.81 -8.03 2.11
CA SER A 9 -1.04 -8.95 2.97
C SER A 9 -0.66 -8.26 4.28
N PHE A 10 -0.63 -9.02 5.37
CA PHE A 10 -0.12 -8.52 6.65
C PHE A 10 1.34 -8.04 6.54
N GLU A 11 2.10 -8.59 5.59
CA GLU A 11 3.51 -8.29 5.38
C GLU A 11 3.76 -7.24 4.27
N ALA A 12 2.69 -6.65 3.69
CA ALA A 12 2.83 -5.57 2.72
C ALA A 12 3.35 -4.31 3.42
N GLY A 13 4.67 -4.13 3.33
CA GLY A 13 5.44 -3.10 4.00
C GLY A 13 5.39 -3.15 5.54
N ASN A 14 5.21 -4.36 6.05
CA ASN A 14 5.46 -4.71 7.45
C ASN A 14 6.26 -6.02 7.43
N LYS A 15 7.58 -5.91 7.41
CA LYS A 15 8.54 -7.02 7.40
C LYS A 15 8.42 -7.86 8.67
N VAL A 16 7.80 -9.04 8.52
CA VAL A 16 7.66 -10.05 9.59
C VAL A 16 8.36 -11.35 9.21
N GLY A 17 8.23 -11.79 7.96
CA GLY A 17 8.72 -13.08 7.50
C GLY A 17 9.01 -13.11 5.99
N GLY A 18 8.81 -14.28 5.40
CA GLY A 18 9.16 -14.53 4.00
C GLY A 18 8.23 -13.88 2.99
N ILE A 19 6.98 -13.57 3.37
CA ILE A 19 6.01 -12.97 2.44
C ILE A 19 6.45 -11.55 2.07
N TRP A 20 7.04 -10.80 3.02
CA TRP A 20 7.65 -9.51 2.71
C TRP A 20 8.66 -9.61 1.55
N THR A 21 9.53 -10.62 1.57
CA THR A 21 10.52 -10.85 0.49
C THR A 21 9.84 -11.22 -0.83
N VAL A 22 8.78 -12.02 -0.80
CA VAL A 22 8.00 -12.35 -2.00
C VAL A 22 7.36 -11.09 -2.59
N LEU A 23 6.76 -10.23 -1.77
CA LEU A 23 6.11 -9.01 -2.22
C LEU A 23 7.11 -7.99 -2.78
N THR A 24 8.24 -7.75 -2.08
CA THR A 24 9.27 -6.79 -2.52
C THR A 24 10.02 -7.25 -3.76
N SER A 25 10.36 -8.54 -3.86
CA SER A 25 11.07 -9.05 -5.04
C SER A 25 10.25 -8.99 -6.33
N LYS A 26 8.91 -9.05 -6.24
CA LYS A 26 8.03 -8.98 -7.41
C LYS A 26 7.43 -7.60 -7.67
N SER A 27 7.41 -6.70 -6.69
CA SER A 27 6.80 -5.36 -6.80
C SER A 27 7.30 -4.60 -8.02
N ALA A 28 8.60 -4.62 -8.28
CA ALA A 28 9.22 -3.94 -9.42
C ALA A 28 8.72 -4.49 -10.77
N TYR A 29 8.48 -5.79 -10.88
CA TYR A 29 7.91 -6.39 -12.10
C TYR A 29 6.44 -6.01 -12.26
N ILE A 30 5.66 -6.08 -11.19
CA ILE A 30 4.23 -5.72 -11.21
C ILE A 30 4.04 -4.24 -11.55
N LYS A 31 4.86 -3.35 -10.98
CA LYS A 31 4.85 -1.91 -11.28
C LYS A 31 5.16 -1.60 -12.74
N LYS A 32 5.99 -2.41 -13.42
CA LYS A 32 6.21 -2.27 -14.88
C LYS A 32 4.95 -2.60 -15.70
N GLN A 33 4.06 -3.44 -15.20
CA GLN A 33 2.84 -3.86 -15.90
C GLN A 33 1.64 -2.96 -15.59
N PHE A 34 1.52 -2.51 -14.34
CA PHE A 34 0.34 -1.79 -13.84
C PHE A 34 0.61 -0.31 -13.51
N GLY A 35 1.86 0.11 -13.41
CA GLY A 35 2.23 1.49 -13.08
C GLY A 35 1.54 1.98 -11.80
N GLU A 36 0.86 3.13 -11.91
CA GLU A 36 0.11 3.76 -10.83
C GLU A 36 -1.21 3.05 -10.48
N ASN A 37 -1.60 2.02 -11.23
CA ASN A 37 -2.78 1.20 -10.95
C ASN A 37 -2.46 -0.03 -10.08
N TYR A 38 -1.21 -0.15 -9.59
CA TYR A 38 -0.80 -1.16 -8.61
C TYR A 38 -0.77 -0.58 -7.20
N LEU A 39 -1.49 -1.22 -6.28
CA LEU A 39 -1.49 -0.89 -4.86
C LEU A 39 -1.20 -2.12 -4.01
N ALA A 40 -0.37 -1.94 -2.97
CA ALA A 40 -0.17 -2.90 -1.91
C ALA A 40 -0.77 -2.36 -0.60
N ILE A 41 -1.59 -3.16 0.07
CA ILE A 41 -2.28 -2.81 1.31
C ILE A 41 -1.83 -3.77 2.40
N GLY A 42 -1.37 -3.23 3.52
CA GLY A 42 -0.91 -4.03 4.66
C GLY A 42 -1.25 -3.43 6.01
N PHE A 43 -0.76 -4.09 7.05
CA PHE A 43 -0.92 -3.63 8.42
C PHE A 43 0.01 -2.45 8.69
N TYR A 44 -0.54 -1.36 9.21
CA TYR A 44 0.25 -0.20 9.57
C TYR A 44 0.96 -0.41 10.90
N ASN A 45 2.28 -0.58 10.84
CA ASN A 45 3.17 -0.62 12.00
C ASN A 45 4.06 0.63 11.99
N PRO A 46 3.85 1.62 12.88
CA PRO A 46 4.58 2.90 12.84
C PRO A 46 6.10 2.77 12.84
N ASN A 47 6.63 1.81 13.60
CA ASN A 47 8.07 1.61 13.74
C ASN A 47 8.71 1.11 12.45
N GLN A 48 8.00 0.25 11.72
CA GLN A 48 8.47 -0.22 10.41
C GLN A 48 8.15 0.77 9.31
N ALA A 49 7.02 1.48 9.43
CA ALA A 49 6.61 2.46 8.45
C ALA A 49 7.65 3.57 8.26
N ALA A 50 8.28 3.99 9.36
CA ALA A 50 9.35 4.98 9.35
C ALA A 50 10.62 4.55 8.60
N VAL A 51 10.79 3.25 8.34
CA VAL A 51 12.00 2.68 7.70
C VAL A 51 11.71 2.21 6.27
N GLU A 52 10.56 1.59 6.05
CA GLU A 52 10.23 0.88 4.80
C GLU A 52 9.55 1.77 3.74
N PHE A 53 9.10 2.98 4.10
CA PHE A 53 8.33 3.82 3.17
C PHE A 53 8.82 5.24 3.08
N ILE A 54 8.54 5.82 1.92
CA ILE A 54 8.64 7.25 1.64
C ILE A 54 7.22 7.79 1.58
N GLU A 55 6.91 8.72 2.49
CA GLU A 55 5.59 9.34 2.57
C GLU A 55 5.33 10.19 1.32
N SER A 56 4.17 10.00 0.70
CA SER A 56 3.73 10.73 -0.50
C SER A 56 2.22 10.99 -0.50
N PRO A 57 1.72 12.12 -1.04
CA PRO A 57 0.28 12.35 -1.07
C PRO A 57 -0.46 11.28 -1.89
N PRO A 58 -1.53 10.65 -1.37
CA PRO A 58 -2.28 9.67 -2.15
C PRO A 58 -3.05 10.34 -3.31
N PRO A 59 -3.37 9.62 -4.39
CA PRO A 59 -4.11 10.15 -5.52
C PRO A 59 -5.54 10.41 -5.10
N GLN A 60 -6.20 11.30 -5.82
CA GLN A 60 -7.56 11.73 -5.46
C GLN A 60 -8.54 10.55 -5.39
N TYR A 61 -8.44 9.58 -6.32
CA TYR A 61 -9.33 8.41 -6.34
C TYR A 61 -9.22 7.53 -5.08
N ILE A 62 -8.04 7.46 -4.44
CA ILE A 62 -7.87 6.74 -3.17
C ILE A 62 -8.47 7.53 -2.00
N LYS A 63 -8.27 8.85 -1.99
CA LYS A 63 -8.89 9.72 -0.98
C LYS A 63 -10.41 9.61 -1.02
N ASP A 64 -10.99 9.63 -2.21
CA ASP A 64 -12.43 9.50 -2.41
C ASP A 64 -12.91 8.11 -1.98
N ALA A 65 -12.20 7.04 -2.37
CA ALA A 65 -12.56 5.68 -1.98
C ALA A 65 -12.56 5.51 -0.46
N VAL A 66 -11.50 5.93 0.22
CA VAL A 66 -11.37 5.81 1.68
C VAL A 66 -12.32 6.74 2.43
N GLY A 67 -12.55 7.96 1.94
CA GLY A 67 -13.54 8.88 2.52
C GLY A 67 -14.97 8.33 2.48
N ASN A 68 -15.26 7.43 1.54
CA ASN A 68 -16.54 6.73 1.45
C ASN A 68 -16.62 5.45 2.30
N ILE A 69 -15.50 4.97 2.87
CA ILE A 69 -15.48 3.82 3.76
C ILE A 69 -15.91 4.27 5.16
N LYS A 70 -17.11 3.85 5.58
CA LYS A 70 -17.60 4.01 6.95
C LYS A 70 -17.48 2.66 7.67
N ILE A 71 -16.35 2.44 8.33
CA ILE A 71 -16.15 1.26 9.18
C ILE A 71 -15.83 1.75 10.58
N ASP A 72 -16.69 1.40 11.54
CA ASP A 72 -16.50 1.75 12.94
C ASP A 72 -15.21 1.13 13.47
N GLY A 73 -14.35 1.96 14.07
CA GLY A 73 -13.05 1.55 14.59
C GLY A 73 -11.92 1.46 13.56
N LEU A 74 -12.19 1.70 12.26
CA LEU A 74 -11.16 1.77 11.24
C LEU A 74 -10.60 3.19 11.14
N LYS A 75 -9.41 3.41 11.71
CA LYS A 75 -8.61 4.60 11.39
C LYS A 75 -7.82 4.30 10.12
N CYS A 76 -8.38 4.63 8.95
CA CYS A 76 -7.60 4.73 7.73
C CYS A 76 -6.75 6.00 7.81
N THR A 77 -5.54 5.89 8.34
CA THR A 77 -4.58 7.00 8.31
C THR A 77 -4.13 7.21 6.87
N LEU A 78 -4.83 8.09 6.13
CA LEU A 78 -4.38 8.65 4.85
C LEU A 78 -3.36 9.78 5.06
N GLU A 79 -2.94 10.03 6.29
CA GLU A 79 -2.22 11.27 6.60
C GLU A 79 -0.86 11.33 5.91
N ASN A 80 -0.21 10.22 5.54
CA ASN A 80 1.18 10.28 5.09
C ASN A 80 1.59 9.29 3.98
N GLY A 81 0.82 9.03 2.93
CA GLY A 81 1.35 8.09 1.92
C GLY A 81 0.38 7.36 1.03
N LEU A 82 0.60 7.41 -0.28
CA LEU A 82 0.66 6.13 -0.99
C LEU A 82 1.87 5.37 -0.46
N LEU A 83 1.63 4.18 0.09
CA LEU A 83 2.67 3.21 0.41
C LEU A 83 3.20 2.64 -0.91
N GLN A 84 4.14 3.35 -1.54
CA GLN A 84 4.83 2.85 -2.71
C GLN A 84 5.97 1.96 -2.23
N MET A 85 5.79 0.64 -2.32
CA MET A 85 6.92 -0.29 -2.17
C MET A 85 7.95 0.07 -3.26
N MET A 86 9.18 0.39 -2.84
CA MET A 86 10.31 0.54 -3.76
C MET A 86 10.58 -0.78 -4.50
#